data_AF-A0A374HX49-F1
#
_entry.id   AF-A0A374HX49-F1
#
_cell.length_a   1.000
_cell.length_b   1.000
_cell.length_c   1.000
_cell.angle_alpha   90.00
_cell.angle_beta   90.00
_cell.angle_gamma   90.00
#
_symmetry.space_group_name_H-M   'P 1'
#
loop_
_entity.id
_entity.type
_entity.pdbx_description
1 polymer ?
#
loop_
_entity_poly.entity_id
_entity_poly.type
_entity_poly.pdbx_seq_one_letter_code
_entity_poly.pdbx_strand_id
1 'polypeptide(L)'
;MKISEIIKRVTQICRSLHVVRLDLFGSFATGTATSRSDVDFVVYGEVDHEALEEAVEKIDTLRKIDLSCKIMKDILVKYMGILDFAVGSPREVLQTAFSNGIIESDMWLEMLRARNQLAHDYDG
;
A
#
# COMPACT_ATOMS: atom_id res chain seq x y z
N MET A 1 -7.20 10.38 -3.89
CA MET A 1 -6.33 11.18 -4.77
C MET A 1 -6.74 10.93 -6.23
N LYS A 2 -6.55 11.86 -7.17
CA LYS A 2 -6.80 11.57 -8.60
C LYS A 2 -5.69 10.67 -9.15
N ILE A 3 -6.02 9.80 -10.10
CA ILE A 3 -5.04 8.91 -10.76
C ILE A 3 -3.83 9.67 -11.32
N SER A 4 -4.06 10.81 -11.96
CA SER A 4 -3.01 11.65 -12.54
C SER A 4 -2.01 12.14 -11.49
N GLU A 5 -2.45 12.30 -10.25
CA GLU A 5 -1.61 12.71 -9.13
C GLU A 5 -0.82 11.55 -8.54
N ILE A 6 -1.39 10.33 -8.55
CA ILE A 6 -0.67 9.10 -8.21
C ILE A 6 0.47 8.89 -9.20
N ILE A 7 0.18 8.90 -10.50
CA ILE A 7 1.17 8.74 -11.57
C ILE A 7 2.29 9.78 -11.42
N LYS A 8 1.93 11.04 -11.16
CA LYS A 8 2.92 12.12 -10.98
C LYS A 8 3.84 11.87 -9.79
N ARG A 9 3.30 11.44 -8.63
CA ARG A 9 4.09 11.16 -7.43
C ARG A 9 5.02 9.96 -7.62
N VAL A 10 4.51 8.85 -8.17
CA VAL A 10 5.33 7.66 -8.47
C VAL A 10 6.47 8.03 -9.42
N THR A 11 6.18 8.81 -10.47
CA THR A 11 7.20 9.28 -11.42
C THR A 11 8.28 10.13 -10.74
N GLN A 12 7.90 10.99 -9.79
CA GLN A 12 8.86 11.83 -9.05
C GLN A 12 9.76 10.98 -8.13
N ILE A 13 9.19 10.01 -7.42
CA ILE A 13 9.94 9.07 -6.58
C ILE A 13 10.94 8.29 -7.42
N CYS A 14 10.47 7.70 -8.52
CA CYS A 14 11.31 6.94 -9.44
C CYS A 14 12.49 7.79 -9.95
N ARG A 15 12.25 9.04 -10.34
CA ARG A 15 13.31 9.97 -10.75
C ARG A 15 14.32 10.25 -9.63
N SER A 16 13.86 10.44 -8.39
CA SER A 16 14.74 10.69 -7.25
C SER A 16 15.61 9.49 -6.89
N LEU A 17 15.14 8.28 -7.20
CA LEU A 17 15.85 7.02 -6.98
C LEU A 17 16.63 6.56 -8.22
N HIS A 18 16.83 7.44 -9.20
CA HIS A 18 17.56 7.16 -10.45
C HIS A 18 16.98 5.98 -11.27
N VAL A 19 15.69 5.69 -11.12
CA VAL A 19 14.98 4.74 -11.97
C VAL A 19 15.08 5.20 -13.42
N VAL A 20 15.65 4.34 -14.26
CA VAL A 20 15.96 4.67 -15.66
C VAL A 20 14.70 4.66 -16.52
N ARG A 21 13.74 3.79 -16.22
CA ARG A 21 12.47 3.71 -16.95
C ARG A 21 11.34 3.21 -16.06
N LEU A 22 10.19 3.86 -16.21
CA LEU A 22 8.93 3.56 -15.55
C LEU A 22 7.83 3.51 -16.62
N ASP A 23 7.18 2.35 -16.77
CA ASP A 23 6.04 2.17 -17.67
C ASP A 23 4.76 1.99 -16.86
N LEU A 24 3.66 2.57 -17.31
CA LEU A 24 2.32 2.31 -16.77
C LEU A 24 1.80 1.01 -17.39
N PHE A 25 1.23 0.14 -16.58
CA PHE A 25 0.69 -1.15 -17.00
C PHE A 25 -0.79 -1.31 -16.63
N GLY A 26 -1.41 -2.37 -17.13
CA GLY A 26 -2.79 -2.73 -16.79
C GLY A 26 -3.84 -1.79 -17.39
N SER A 27 -5.02 -1.77 -16.76
CA SER A 27 -6.23 -1.13 -17.31
C SER A 27 -6.10 0.39 -17.56
N PHE A 28 -5.20 1.06 -16.83
CA PHE A 28 -4.91 2.48 -17.07
C PHE A 28 -4.05 2.71 -18.32
N ALA A 29 -3.20 1.75 -18.70
CA ALA A 29 -2.41 1.83 -19.92
C ALA A 29 -3.24 1.51 -21.17
N THR A 30 -4.23 0.61 -21.05
CA THR A 30 -5.11 0.19 -22.16
C THR A 30 -6.35 1.05 -22.33
N GLY A 31 -6.62 1.97 -21.40
CA GLY A 31 -7.81 2.83 -21.43
C GLY A 31 -9.11 2.15 -20.99
N THR A 32 -9.03 0.97 -20.37
CA THR A 32 -10.20 0.22 -19.86
C THR A 32 -10.43 0.39 -18.36
N ALA A 33 -9.69 1.31 -17.72
CA ALA A 33 -9.75 1.53 -16.28
C ALA A 33 -11.12 2.03 -15.79
N THR A 34 -11.51 1.54 -14.61
CA THR A 34 -12.70 1.98 -13.87
C THR A 34 -12.28 2.73 -12.59
N SER A 35 -13.26 3.28 -11.86
CA SER A 35 -13.01 3.90 -10.55
C SER A 35 -12.48 2.94 -9.48
N ARG A 36 -12.49 1.63 -9.73
CA ARG A 36 -11.98 0.59 -8.84
C ARG A 36 -10.67 -0.04 -9.31
N SER A 37 -10.18 0.33 -10.49
CA SER A 37 -8.95 -0.22 -11.05
C SER A 37 -7.74 0.18 -10.21
N ASP A 38 -6.84 -0.77 -9.99
CA ASP A 38 -5.51 -0.49 -9.44
C ASP A 38 -4.58 0.08 -10.51
N VAL A 39 -3.46 0.65 -10.04
CA VAL A 39 -2.50 1.38 -10.88
C VAL A 39 -1.20 0.63 -10.88
N ASP A 40 -0.93 -0.07 -11.97
CA ASP A 40 0.25 -0.91 -12.08
C ASP A 40 1.39 -0.15 -12.76
N PHE A 41 2.60 -0.31 -12.23
CA PHE A 41 3.82 0.25 -12.82
C PHE A 41 4.87 -0.84 -12.97
N VAL A 42 5.62 -0.77 -14.07
CA VAL A 42 6.82 -1.58 -14.28
C VAL A 42 8.03 -0.66 -14.22
N VAL A 43 8.97 -1.02 -13.36
CA VAL A 43 10.22 -0.30 -13.15
C VAL A 43 11.37 -1.09 -13.77
N TYR A 44 12.21 -0.43 -14.57
CA TYR A 44 13.40 -1.03 -15.18
C TYR A 44 14.67 -0.33 -14.69
N GLY A 45 15.69 -1.14 -14.39
CA GLY A 45 17.04 -0.71 -14.01
C GLY A 45 17.52 -1.33 -12.71
N GLU A 46 18.75 -1.02 -12.32
CA GLU A 46 19.21 -1.23 -10.95
C GLU A 46 18.53 -0.19 -10.06
N VAL A 47 17.69 -0.67 -9.14
CA VAL A 47 16.91 0.17 -8.25
C VAL A 47 17.01 -0.42 -6.85
N ASP A 48 17.16 0.46 -5.87
CA ASP A 48 16.99 0.10 -4.48
C ASP A 48 15.50 -0.20 -4.24
N HIS A 49 15.16 -1.48 -4.27
CA HIS A 49 13.78 -1.97 -4.13
C HIS A 49 13.17 -1.57 -2.79
N GLU A 50 13.96 -1.58 -1.71
CA GLU A 50 13.49 -1.27 -0.36
C GLU A 50 13.20 0.24 -0.24
N ALA A 51 14.10 1.09 -0.74
CA ALA A 51 13.87 2.53 -0.76
C ALA A 51 12.70 2.94 -1.68
N LEU A 52 12.54 2.25 -2.81
CA LEU A 52 11.42 2.48 -3.73
C LEU A 52 10.10 2.09 -3.07
N GLU A 53 10.03 0.92 -2.43
CA GLU A 53 8.85 0.44 -1.73
C GLU A 53 8.46 1.42 -0.60
N GLU A 54 9.41 1.80 0.26
CA GLU A 54 9.17 2.74 1.37
C GLU A 54 8.68 4.11 0.87
N ALA A 55 9.21 4.59 -0.26
CA ALA A 55 8.80 5.85 -0.86
C ALA A 55 7.41 5.77 -1.50
N VAL A 56 7.07 4.65 -2.16
CA VAL A 56 5.76 4.42 -2.77
C VAL A 56 4.67 4.22 -1.71
N GLU A 57 4.97 3.55 -0.59
CA GLU A 57 4.04 3.40 0.56
C GLU A 57 3.60 4.74 1.16
N LYS A 58 4.43 5.79 1.03
CA LYS A 58 4.13 7.15 1.48
C LYS A 58 3.16 7.88 0.55
N ILE A 59 2.88 7.35 -0.64
CA ILE A 59 1.83 7.89 -1.53
C ILE A 59 0.47 7.51 -0.96
N ASP A 60 -0.28 8.52 -0.50
CA ASP A 60 -1.63 8.32 0.03
C ASP A 60 -2.63 8.00 -1.10
N THR A 61 -2.65 6.75 -1.53
CA THR A 61 -3.69 6.12 -2.40
C THR A 61 -4.87 5.56 -1.60
N LEU A 62 -4.78 5.71 -0.28
CA LEU A 62 -5.47 5.04 0.81
C LEU A 62 -6.88 4.51 0.52
N ARG A 63 -7.00 3.17 0.50
CA ARG A 63 -8.28 2.49 0.70
C ARG A 63 -8.64 2.56 2.20
N LYS A 64 -9.93 2.43 2.55
CA LYS A 64 -10.40 2.53 3.94
C LYS A 64 -9.63 1.61 4.91
N ILE A 65 -9.25 0.41 4.45
CA ILE A 65 -8.49 -0.54 5.25
C ILE A 65 -7.05 -0.08 5.55
N ASP A 66 -6.40 0.57 4.59
CA ASP A 66 -5.05 1.09 4.78
C ASP A 66 -5.05 2.26 5.77
N LEU A 67 -6.10 3.08 5.75
CA LEU A 67 -6.31 4.14 6.75
C LEU A 67 -6.49 3.56 8.14
N SER A 68 -7.36 2.55 8.28
CA SER A 68 -7.57 1.88 9.56
C SER A 68 -6.28 1.26 10.09
N CYS A 69 -5.49 0.59 9.25
CA CYS A 69 -4.20 0.04 9.66
C CYS A 69 -3.21 1.14 10.08
N LYS A 70 -3.14 2.28 9.34
CA LYS A 70 -2.30 3.42 9.74
C LYS A 70 -2.70 3.99 11.10
N ILE A 71 -4.00 4.15 11.37
CA ILE A 71 -4.49 4.63 12.67
C ILE A 71 -4.16 3.63 13.79
N MET A 72 -4.39 2.33 13.58
CA MET A 72 -4.07 1.30 14.57
C MET A 72 -2.57 1.29 14.91
N LYS A 73 -1.71 1.38 13.88
CA LYS A 73 -0.26 1.52 14.06
C LYS A 73 0.09 2.75 14.90
N ASP A 74 -0.51 3.90 14.60
CA ASP A 74 -0.27 5.13 15.35
C ASP A 74 -0.71 5.00 16.82
N ILE A 75 -1.82 4.31 17.10
CA ILE A 75 -2.26 4.01 18.47
C ILE A 75 -1.23 3.14 19.20
N LEU A 76 -0.83 2.03 18.57
CA LEU A 76 0.16 1.08 19.13
C LEU A 76 1.48 1.78 19.45
N VAL A 77 2.01 2.58 18.51
CA VAL A 77 3.31 3.23 18.65
C VAL A 77 3.25 4.44 19.58
N LYS A 78 2.34 5.40 19.31
CA LYS A 78 2.36 6.72 19.96
C LYS A 78 1.67 6.74 21.31
N TYR A 79 0.66 5.90 21.49
CA TYR A 79 -0.16 5.91 22.71
C TYR A 79 0.11 4.69 23.61
N MET A 80 0.46 3.55 23.04
CA MET A 80 0.76 2.33 23.81
C MET A 80 2.26 2.03 23.95
N GLY A 81 3.13 2.74 23.23
CA GLY A 81 4.59 2.58 23.32
C GLY A 81 5.12 1.26 22.77
N ILE A 82 4.34 0.57 21.93
CA ILE A 82 4.71 -0.71 21.34
C ILE A 82 5.51 -0.43 20.07
N LEU A 83 6.79 -0.76 20.09
CA LEU A 83 7.74 -0.48 19.00
C LEU A 83 8.30 -1.76 18.36
N ASP A 84 8.10 -2.91 19.00
CA ASP A 84 8.70 -4.20 18.63
C ASP A 84 7.70 -5.09 17.88
N PHE A 85 7.28 -4.64 16.71
CA PHE A 85 6.53 -5.41 15.72
C PHE A 85 6.91 -4.90 14.32
N ALA A 86 6.73 -5.68 13.26
CA ALA A 86 7.04 -5.27 11.90
C ALA A 86 6.11 -4.13 11.47
N VAL A 87 6.56 -2.90 11.73
CA VAL A 87 5.84 -1.63 11.57
C VAL A 87 5.40 -1.36 10.11
N GLY A 88 5.85 -2.16 9.15
CA GLY A 88 5.46 -2.13 7.73
C GLY A 88 4.39 -3.15 7.32
N SER A 89 4.11 -4.20 8.11
CA SER A 89 3.18 -5.25 7.71
C SER A 89 1.76 -4.95 8.21
N PRO A 90 0.75 -4.75 7.33
CA PRO A 90 -0.63 -4.57 7.76
C PRO A 90 -1.14 -5.75 8.57
N ARG A 91 -0.65 -6.97 8.27
CA ARG A 91 -1.00 -8.17 9.01
C ARG A 91 -0.50 -8.10 10.45
N GLU A 92 0.75 -7.69 10.66
CA GLU A 92 1.29 -7.58 12.01
C GLU A 92 0.63 -6.44 12.79
N VAL A 93 0.34 -5.30 12.15
CA VAL A 93 -0.44 -4.22 12.76
C VAL A 93 -1.77 -4.74 13.29
N LEU A 94 -2.49 -5.55 12.50
CA LEU A 94 -3.78 -6.13 12.91
C LEU A 94 -3.63 -7.15 14.04
N GLN A 95 -2.62 -8.00 13.99
CA GLN A 95 -2.36 -8.99 15.05
C GLN A 95 -2.05 -8.28 16.39
N THR A 96 -1.17 -7.29 16.36
CA THR A 96 -0.81 -6.50 17.53
C THR A 96 -2.00 -5.68 18.04
N ALA A 97 -2.80 -5.09 17.14
CA ALA A 97 -4.02 -4.38 17.50
C ALA A 97 -5.05 -5.29 18.21
N PHE A 98 -5.19 -6.53 17.75
CA PHE A 98 -6.05 -7.53 18.40
C PHE A 98 -5.53 -7.91 19.79
N SER A 99 -4.23 -8.22 19.91
CA SER A 99 -3.62 -8.56 21.20
C SER A 99 -3.68 -7.44 22.23
N ASN A 100 -3.82 -6.19 21.80
CA ASN A 100 -3.92 -5.01 22.66
C ASN A 100 -5.35 -4.45 22.79
N GLY A 101 -6.36 -5.16 22.27
CA GLY A 101 -7.77 -4.80 22.44
C GLY A 101 -8.22 -3.56 21.65
N ILE A 102 -7.48 -3.15 20.61
CA ILE A 102 -7.90 -2.08 19.69
C ILE A 102 -9.01 -2.60 18.75
N ILE A 103 -8.96 -3.88 18.43
CA ILE A 103 -9.97 -4.60 17.63
C ILE A 103 -10.28 -5.94 18.28
N GLU A 104 -11.49 -6.45 18.04
CA GLU A 104 -12.00 -7.65 18.73
C GLU A 104 -12.30 -8.82 17.79
N SER A 105 -12.12 -8.65 16.48
CA SER A 105 -12.51 -9.65 15.48
C SER A 105 -11.45 -9.82 14.40
N ASP A 106 -11.37 -11.04 13.88
CA ASP A 106 -10.62 -11.47 12.71
C ASP A 106 -11.16 -10.93 11.38
N MET A 107 -12.35 -10.30 11.36
CA MET A 107 -12.90 -9.61 10.19
C MET A 107 -11.89 -8.69 9.51
N TRP A 108 -11.02 -8.03 10.28
CA TRP A 108 -9.97 -7.17 9.71
C TRP A 108 -8.94 -7.94 8.89
N LEU A 109 -8.57 -9.16 9.30
CA LEU A 109 -7.68 -10.04 8.54
C LEU A 109 -8.38 -10.56 7.29
N GLU A 110 -9.68 -10.87 7.36
CA GLU A 110 -10.46 -11.26 6.18
C GLU A 110 -10.56 -10.11 5.18
N MET A 111 -10.81 -8.89 5.64
CA MET A 111 -10.83 -7.71 4.79
C MET A 111 -9.46 -7.43 4.16
N LEU A 112 -8.37 -7.66 4.89
CA LEU A 112 -7.01 -7.54 4.34
C LEU A 112 -6.76 -8.59 3.25
N ARG A 113 -7.18 -9.84 3.47
CA ARG A 113 -7.10 -10.90 2.45
C ARG A 113 -7.94 -10.57 1.23
N ALA A 114 -9.18 -10.12 1.40
CA ALA A 114 -10.05 -9.72 0.30
C ALA A 114 -9.46 -8.54 -0.48
N ARG A 115 -8.86 -7.54 0.19
CA ARG A 115 -8.14 -6.45 -0.45
C ARG A 115 -6.96 -6.96 -1.29
N ASN A 116 -6.16 -7.88 -0.75
CA ASN A 116 -5.01 -8.44 -1.47
C ASN A 116 -5.46 -9.32 -2.65
N GLN A 117 -6.50 -10.14 -2.49
CA GLN A 117 -7.06 -10.95 -3.56
C GLN A 117 -7.62 -10.08 -4.70
N LEU A 118 -8.35 -9.01 -4.38
CA LEU A 118 -8.85 -8.06 -5.37
C LEU A 118 -7.73 -7.33 -6.13
N ALA A 119 -6.55 -7.19 -5.55
CA ALA A 119 -5.37 -6.66 -6.23
C ALA A 119 -4.68 -7.70 -7.14
N HIS A 120 -4.98 -8.98 -6.97
CA HIS A 120 -4.39 -10.10 -7.71
C HIS A 120 -5.37 -10.81 -8.66
N ASP A 121 -6.68 -10.56 -8.60
CA ASP A 121 -7.74 -11.16 -9.45
C ASP A 121 -7.70 -10.70 -10.93
N TYR A 122 -6.51 -10.40 -11.47
CA TYR A 122 -6.28 -10.09 -12.88
C TYR A 122 -6.31 -11.33 -13.81
N ASP A 123 -6.49 -12.53 -13.26
CA ASP A 123 -6.43 -13.81 -14.00
C ASP A 123 -7.81 -14.37 -14.41
N GLY A 124 -8.85 -13.53 -14.51
CA GLY A 124 -10.21 -13.92 -14.94
C GLY A 124 -10.80 -13.06 -16.05
#